data_AF-A0A073ITN8-F1
#
_entry.id   AF-A0A073ITN8-F1
#
_cell.length_a   1.000
_cell.length_b   1.000
_cell.length_c   1.000
_cell.angle_alpha   90.00
_cell.angle_beta   90.00
_cell.angle_gamma   90.00
#
_symmetry.space_group_name_H-M   'P 1'
#
loop_
_entity.id
_entity.type
_entity.pdbx_description
1 polymer ?
#
loop_
_entity_poly.entity_id
_entity_poly.type
_entity_poly.pdbx_seq_one_letter_code
_entity_poly.pdbx_strand_id
1 'polypeptide(L)'
;LLAYLCSDEPDYDDGRVPPPLKPPARLKGGRRMWLPRPAPTEWGVGARIGAAIRSFAPPTESRGHTGDGTPTGRTVRPHIRRAHWHGFWTGARKEPEKRRFVHRWIPPIPINVRPDDELPAVIRAVKKNKGEAK
;
A
#
# COMPACT_ATOMS: atom_id res chain seq x y z
N LEU A 1 -6.45 10.78 -0.73
CA LEU A 1 -5.05 10.87 -1.21
C LEU A 1 -4.07 11.23 -0.09
N LEU A 2 -4.25 12.34 0.64
CA LEU A 2 -3.31 12.74 1.71
C LEU A 2 -3.08 11.65 2.78
N ALA A 3 -4.15 10.99 3.24
CA ALA A 3 -4.05 9.85 4.16
C ALA A 3 -3.17 8.70 3.64
N TYR A 4 -3.07 8.55 2.31
CA TYR A 4 -2.20 7.58 1.65
C TYR A 4 -0.72 7.90 1.83
N LEU A 5 -0.36 9.15 1.53
CA LEU A 5 1.01 9.64 1.68
C LEU A 5 1.46 9.69 3.15
N CYS A 6 0.53 9.95 4.07
CA CYS A 6 0.79 9.98 5.51
C CYS A 6 0.64 8.61 6.21
N SER A 7 0.34 7.55 5.47
CA SER A 7 0.27 6.20 6.07
C SER A 7 1.67 5.70 6.43
N ASP A 8 1.75 4.76 7.38
CA ASP A 8 3.04 4.20 7.81
C ASP A 8 3.82 3.52 6.68
N GLU A 9 3.10 3.00 5.67
CA GLU A 9 3.66 2.20 4.58
C GLU A 9 2.99 2.52 3.23
N PRO A 10 3.24 3.71 2.63
CA PRO A 10 2.68 4.04 1.32
C PRO A 10 3.38 3.25 0.21
N ASP A 11 2.65 2.90 -0.86
CA ASP A 11 3.25 2.34 -2.08
C ASP A 11 3.87 3.47 -2.90
N TYR A 12 5.17 3.73 -2.70
CA TYR A 12 5.96 4.54 -3.61
C TYR A 12 6.56 3.67 -4.71
N ASP A 13 6.63 4.24 -5.91
CA ASP A 13 7.30 3.63 -7.06
C ASP A 13 8.80 3.38 -6.75
N ASP A 14 9.36 2.32 -7.33
CA ASP A 14 10.75 1.85 -7.10
C ASP A 14 11.15 1.59 -5.63
N GLY A 15 10.19 1.52 -4.70
CA GLY A 15 10.46 1.35 -3.27
C GLY A 15 11.23 2.52 -2.63
N ARG A 16 11.34 3.65 -3.33
CA ARG A 16 12.04 4.85 -2.85
C ARG A 16 11.09 5.70 -2.02
N VAL A 17 11.33 5.77 -0.72
CA VAL A 17 10.63 6.72 0.15
C VAL A 17 11.12 8.14 -0.17
N PRO A 18 10.23 9.14 -0.30
CA PRO A 18 10.64 10.52 -0.49
C PRO A 18 11.64 10.95 0.58
N PRO A 19 12.80 11.52 0.20
CA PRO A 19 13.77 11.98 1.17
C PRO A 19 13.17 13.10 2.01
N PRO A 20 13.60 13.26 3.27
CA PRO A 20 13.16 14.36 4.10
C PRO A 20 13.49 15.70 3.43
N LEU A 21 12.65 16.69 3.72
CA LEU A 21 12.79 18.03 3.15
C LEU A 21 14.16 18.63 3.53
N LYS A 22 14.99 18.97 2.54
CA LYS A 22 16.37 19.46 2.76
C LYS A 22 16.36 20.82 3.46
N PRO A 23 17.00 21.02 4.62
CA PRO A 23 16.91 22.29 5.34
C PRO A 23 17.29 23.52 4.49
N PRO A 24 16.76 24.71 4.80
CA PRO A 24 16.96 25.90 3.98
C PRO A 24 18.45 26.24 3.87
N ALA A 25 18.88 26.55 2.64
CA ALA A 25 20.26 26.88 2.34
C ALA A 25 20.63 28.26 2.93
N ARG A 26 21.87 28.40 3.39
CA ARG A 26 22.42 29.71 3.75
C ARG A 26 22.84 30.44 2.49
N LEU A 27 22.27 31.61 2.26
CA LEU A 27 22.71 32.54 1.23
C LEU A 27 23.76 33.50 1.78
N LYS A 28 24.49 34.14 0.87
CA LYS A 28 25.43 35.21 1.20
C LYS A 28 24.70 36.33 1.96
N GLY A 29 25.28 36.76 3.09
CA GLY A 29 24.66 37.73 4.00
C GLY A 29 23.77 37.11 5.09
N GLY A 30 23.94 35.82 5.41
CA GLY A 30 23.36 35.19 6.62
C GLY A 30 21.87 34.80 6.52
N ARG A 31 21.19 35.20 5.44
CA ARG A 31 19.80 34.84 5.18
C ARG A 31 19.68 33.34 4.86
N ARG A 32 18.68 32.67 5.44
CA ARG A 32 18.33 31.27 5.13
C ARG A 32 17.07 31.24 4.28
N MET A 33 17.09 30.54 3.16
CA MET A 33 15.93 30.43 2.28
C MET A 33 15.81 29.03 1.67
N TRP A 34 14.57 28.64 1.41
CA TRP A 34 14.24 27.50 0.57
C TRP A 34 14.41 27.90 -0.89
N LEU A 35 15.46 27.37 -1.52
CA LEU A 35 15.68 27.60 -2.93
C LEU A 35 14.65 26.77 -3.73
N PRO A 36 13.94 27.38 -4.69
CA PRO A 36 13.04 26.63 -5.56
C PRO A 36 13.86 25.61 -6.37
N ARG A 37 13.28 24.43 -6.60
CA ARG A 37 13.88 23.48 -7.53
C ARG A 37 13.58 23.91 -8.97
N PRO A 38 14.51 23.64 -9.92
CA PRO A 38 14.31 23.99 -11.32
C PRO A 38 13.16 23.21 -11.97
N ALA A 39 12.82 22.03 -11.45
CA ALA A 39 11.69 21.23 -11.89
C ALA A 39 10.97 20.58 -10.68
N PRO A 40 9.65 20.31 -10.80
CA PRO A 40 8.93 19.48 -9.84
C PRO A 40 9.57 18.09 -9.71
N THR A 41 9.59 17.55 -8.49
CA THR A 41 9.94 16.13 -8.29
C THR A 41 8.65 15.33 -8.30
N GLU A 42 8.51 14.48 -9.31
CA GLU A 42 7.36 13.61 -9.47
C GLU A 42 7.58 12.30 -8.73
N TRP A 43 6.54 11.82 -8.07
CA TRP A 43 6.56 10.56 -7.33
C TRP A 43 5.36 9.72 -7.78
N GLY A 44 5.65 8.58 -8.40
CA GLY A 44 4.65 7.55 -8.63
C GLY A 44 4.18 6.97 -7.30
N VAL A 45 2.87 6.87 -7.11
CA VAL A 45 2.28 6.22 -5.93
C VAL A 45 1.22 5.21 -6.35
N GLY A 46 1.15 4.08 -5.66
CA GLY A 46 0.18 3.02 -5.94
C GLY A 46 0.47 2.22 -7.21
N ALA A 47 1.71 2.24 -7.73
CA ALA A 47 2.07 1.56 -8.97
C ALA A 47 1.87 0.03 -8.87
N ARG A 48 2.29 -0.58 -7.75
CA ARG A 48 2.16 -2.02 -7.51
C ARG A 48 0.71 -2.41 -7.26
N ILE A 49 0.00 -1.63 -6.46
CA ILE A 49 -1.45 -1.84 -6.22
C ILE A 49 -2.22 -1.72 -7.53
N GLY A 50 -1.90 -0.73 -8.37
CA GLY A 50 -2.51 -0.53 -9.67
C GLY A 50 -2.26 -1.69 -10.62
N ALA A 51 -1.03 -2.22 -10.66
CA ALA A 51 -0.69 -3.41 -11.44
C ALA A 51 -1.50 -4.62 -11.00
N ALA A 52 -1.58 -4.86 -9.69
CA ALA A 52 -2.40 -5.94 -9.12
C ALA A 52 -3.89 -5.78 -9.46
N ILE A 53 -4.46 -4.56 -9.37
CA ILE A 53 -5.86 -4.34 -9.76
C ILE A 53 -6.09 -4.69 -11.23
N ARG A 54 -5.17 -4.27 -12.11
CA ARG A 54 -5.27 -4.54 -13.56
C ARG A 54 -5.16 -6.02 -13.88
N SER A 55 -4.33 -6.79 -13.15
CA SER A 55 -4.23 -8.24 -13.35
C SER A 55 -5.50 -9.00 -12.93
N PHE A 56 -6.32 -8.42 -12.06
CA PHE A 56 -7.61 -9.01 -11.66
C PHE A 56 -8.82 -8.42 -12.40
N ALA A 57 -8.62 -7.40 -13.24
CA ALA A 57 -9.70 -6.86 -14.03
C ALA A 57 -10.07 -7.91 -15.08
N PRO A 58 -11.32 -8.40 -15.11
CA PRO A 58 -11.72 -9.36 -16.13
C PRO A 58 -11.52 -8.73 -17.51
N PRO A 59 -11.02 -9.48 -18.51
CA PRO A 59 -11.03 -9.00 -19.89
C PRO A 59 -12.46 -8.58 -20.21
N THR A 60 -12.63 -7.40 -20.80
CA THR A 60 -13.93 -6.75 -21.02
C THR A 60 -14.88 -7.62 -21.89
N GLU A 61 -14.37 -8.72 -22.43
CA GLU A 61 -15.07 -9.71 -23.25
C GLU A 61 -15.67 -10.90 -22.47
N SER A 62 -15.28 -11.15 -21.20
CA SER A 62 -15.83 -12.28 -20.43
C SER A 62 -17.16 -11.92 -19.76
N ARG A 63 -18.15 -11.56 -20.58
CA ARG A 63 -19.55 -11.33 -20.15
C ARG A 63 -20.32 -12.63 -19.91
N GLY A 64 -19.64 -13.77 -19.78
CA GLY A 64 -20.29 -15.08 -19.69
C GLY A 64 -19.37 -16.22 -19.30
N HIS A 65 -18.72 -16.17 -18.13
CA HIS A 65 -18.25 -17.41 -17.50
C HIS A 65 -19.30 -17.90 -16.50
N THR A 66 -20.23 -18.70 -17.03
CA THR A 66 -21.01 -19.65 -16.24
C THR A 66 -20.03 -20.61 -15.57
N GLY A 67 -20.00 -20.56 -14.25
CA GLY A 67 -19.08 -21.32 -13.43
C GLY A 67 -19.21 -22.82 -13.68
N ASP A 68 -18.08 -23.45 -14.02
CA ASP A 68 -17.97 -24.89 -14.08
C ASP A 68 -17.33 -25.41 -12.78
N GLY A 69 -18.07 -26.26 -12.05
CA GLY A 69 -17.53 -27.25 -11.11
C GLY A 69 -17.61 -26.99 -9.60
N THR A 70 -18.74 -27.31 -8.96
CA THR A 70 -18.91 -28.40 -7.95
C THR A 70 -20.40 -28.50 -7.53
N PRO A 71 -20.94 -29.70 -7.26
CA PRO A 71 -22.38 -29.94 -7.07
C PRO A 71 -22.91 -29.54 -5.67
N THR A 72 -22.28 -28.59 -4.99
CA THR A 72 -22.70 -28.09 -3.67
C THR A 72 -23.62 -26.86 -3.75
N GLY A 73 -24.05 -26.47 -4.96
CA GLY A 73 -25.15 -25.54 -5.18
C GLY A 73 -24.89 -24.06 -4.83
N ARG A 74 -23.69 -23.70 -4.37
CA ARG A 74 -23.36 -22.31 -4.00
C ARG A 74 -22.17 -21.77 -4.77
N THR A 75 -22.43 -21.19 -5.95
CA THR A 75 -21.43 -20.44 -6.72
C THR A 75 -21.49 -18.96 -6.35
N VAL A 76 -20.45 -18.44 -5.70
CA VAL A 76 -20.32 -17.00 -5.41
C VAL A 76 -19.65 -16.31 -6.58
N ARG A 77 -20.31 -15.30 -7.15
CA ARG A 77 -19.78 -14.52 -8.27
C ARG A 77 -18.40 -13.92 -7.95
N PRO A 78 -17.43 -14.00 -8.87
CA PRO A 78 -16.18 -13.28 -8.74
C PRO A 78 -16.45 -11.78 -8.57
N HIS A 79 -15.82 -11.16 -7.58
CA HIS A 79 -15.98 -9.74 -7.30
C HIS A 79 -14.75 -9.17 -6.59
N ILE A 80 -14.64 -7.85 -6.57
CA ILE A 80 -13.56 -7.14 -5.90
C ILE A 80 -14.08 -6.57 -4.58
N ARG A 81 -13.49 -6.97 -3.47
CA ARG A 81 -13.68 -6.30 -2.19
C ARG A 81 -12.93 -4.97 -2.24
N ARG A 82 -13.68 -3.86 -2.12
CA ARG A 82 -13.14 -2.50 -2.26
C ARG A 82 -12.05 -2.20 -1.23
N ALA A 83 -11.05 -1.46 -1.70
CA ALA A 83 -10.03 -0.89 -0.84
C ALA A 83 -10.66 0.07 0.17
N HIS A 84 -10.12 0.07 1.38
CA HIS A 84 -10.60 0.93 2.45
C HIS A 84 -9.50 1.19 3.48
N TRP A 85 -9.71 2.24 4.24
CA TRP A 85 -8.87 2.60 5.37
C TRP A 85 -9.24 1.77 6.59
N HIS A 86 -8.24 1.31 7.34
CA HIS A 86 -8.46 0.60 8.60
C HIS A 86 -7.53 1.09 9.70
N GLY A 87 -8.09 1.32 10.88
CA GLY A 87 -7.36 1.74 12.08
C GLY A 87 -7.16 0.57 13.02
N PHE A 88 -5.93 0.35 13.46
CA PHE A 88 -5.56 -0.69 14.40
C PHE A 88 -5.03 -0.06 15.69
N TRP A 89 -5.44 -0.58 16.84
CA TRP A 89 -4.78 -0.29 18.10
C TRP A 89 -3.71 -1.34 18.35
N THR A 90 -2.46 -0.91 18.43
CA THR A 90 -1.30 -1.79 18.69
C THR A 90 -0.78 -1.54 20.10
N GLY A 91 -0.37 -2.61 20.80
CA GLY A 91 0.09 -2.54 22.19
C GLY A 91 -0.72 -3.42 23.15
N ALA A 92 -0.22 -3.57 24.38
CA ALA A 92 -0.84 -4.43 25.38
C ALA A 92 -2.23 -3.91 25.79
N ARG A 93 -3.20 -4.84 25.94
CA ARG A 93 -4.56 -4.43 26.36
C ARG A 93 -4.59 -3.87 27.78
N LYS A 94 -3.71 -4.36 28.66
CA LYS A 94 -3.63 -3.97 30.08
C LYS A 94 -3.01 -2.58 30.31
N GLU A 95 -2.34 -2.02 29.31
CA GLU A 95 -1.65 -0.73 29.41
C GLU A 95 -2.18 0.21 28.31
N PRO A 96 -3.41 0.76 28.48
CA PRO A 96 -4.08 1.54 27.44
C PRO A 96 -3.27 2.77 27.01
N GLU A 97 -2.55 3.41 27.93
CA GLU A 97 -1.73 4.61 27.67
C GLU A 97 -0.54 4.36 26.74
N LYS A 98 -0.04 3.11 26.69
CA LYS A 98 1.06 2.72 25.81
C LYS A 98 0.57 2.24 24.44
N ARG A 99 -0.74 2.22 24.20
CA ARG A 99 -1.28 1.79 22.91
C ARG A 99 -1.06 2.88 21.86
N ARG A 100 -0.64 2.45 20.68
CA ARG A 100 -0.48 3.31 19.52
C ARG A 100 -1.56 3.00 18.49
N PHE A 101 -2.25 4.03 18.04
CA PHE A 101 -3.14 3.94 16.89
C PHE A 101 -2.32 3.92 15.60
N VAL A 102 -2.58 2.94 14.75
CA VAL A 102 -1.89 2.70 13.48
C VAL A 102 -2.93 2.69 12.37
N HIS A 103 -2.76 3.55 11.38
CA HIS A 103 -3.68 3.63 10.24
C HIS A 103 -3.06 2.97 9.02
N ARG A 104 -3.77 2.04 8.39
CA ARG A 104 -3.29 1.31 7.20
C ARG A 104 -4.30 1.34 6.08
N TRP A 105 -3.78 1.44 4.86
CA TRP A 105 -4.54 1.22 3.65
C TRP A 105 -4.67 -0.29 3.41
N ILE A 106 -5.90 -0.80 3.34
CA ILE A 106 -6.14 -2.18 2.92
C ILE A 106 -6.36 -2.18 1.40
N PRO A 107 -5.50 -2.85 0.62
CA PRO A 107 -5.64 -2.90 -0.83
C PRO A 107 -6.92 -3.65 -1.23
N PRO A 108 -7.43 -3.44 -2.46
CA PRO A 108 -8.58 -4.20 -2.93
C PRO A 108 -8.22 -5.68 -3.03
N ILE A 109 -9.16 -6.54 -2.65
CA ILE A 109 -8.94 -7.99 -2.62
C ILE A 109 -9.86 -8.62 -3.66
N PRO A 110 -9.32 -9.27 -4.70
CA PRO A 110 -10.11 -10.08 -5.61
C PRO A 110 -10.61 -11.33 -4.88
N ILE A 111 -11.90 -11.63 -5.02
CA ILE A 111 -12.52 -12.82 -4.43
C ILE A 111 -13.02 -13.68 -5.59
N ASN A 112 -12.61 -14.95 -5.60
CA ASN A 112 -12.93 -15.93 -6.64
C ASN A 112 -12.51 -15.53 -8.06
N VAL A 113 -11.51 -14.64 -8.18
CA VAL A 113 -10.85 -14.33 -9.46
C VAL A 113 -9.69 -15.31 -9.62
N ARG A 114 -9.61 -16.02 -10.74
CA ARG A 114 -8.43 -16.84 -11.07
C ARG A 114 -7.38 -15.89 -11.66
N PRO A 115 -6.20 -15.75 -11.04
CA PRO A 115 -5.11 -15.01 -11.67
C PRO A 115 -4.59 -15.82 -12.86
N ASP A 116 -4.46 -15.19 -14.04
CA ASP A 116 -3.83 -15.82 -15.20
C ASP A 116 -2.30 -15.83 -15.08
N ASP A 117 -1.69 -14.92 -14.32
CA ASP A 117 -0.22 -14.76 -14.28
C ASP A 117 0.34 -14.36 -12.91
N GLU A 118 1.63 -14.72 -12.71
CA GLU A 118 2.49 -14.47 -11.55
C GLU A 118 2.27 -13.08 -10.92
N LEU A 119 1.77 -13.06 -9.69
CA LEU A 119 1.70 -11.84 -8.90
C LEU A 119 3.09 -11.52 -8.34
N PRO A 120 3.56 -10.26 -8.44
CA PRO A 120 4.82 -9.88 -7.81
C PRO A 120 4.73 -10.08 -6.29
N ALA A 121 5.61 -10.93 -5.75
CA ALA A 121 5.65 -11.24 -4.33
C ALA A 121 5.93 -9.98 -3.49
N VAL A 122 5.15 -9.79 -2.42
CA VAL A 122 5.37 -8.71 -1.46
C VAL A 122 6.48 -9.12 -0.49
N ILE A 123 7.73 -8.70 -0.76
CA ILE A 123 8.84 -8.88 0.18
C ILE A 123 8.75 -7.81 1.28
N ARG A 124 8.56 -8.24 2.53
CA ARG A 124 8.56 -7.36 3.70
C ARG A 124 9.91 -7.40 4.39
N ALA A 125 10.59 -6.26 4.47
CA ALA A 125 11.76 -6.12 5.31
C ALA A 125 11.34 -6.14 6.79
N VAL A 126 11.47 -7.29 7.45
CA VAL A 126 11.24 -7.40 8.90
C VAL A 126 12.48 -6.88 9.62
N LYS A 127 12.34 -5.84 10.45
CA LYS A 127 13.39 -5.48 11.41
C LYS A 127 13.57 -6.66 12.36
N LYS A 128 14.72 -7.35 12.30
CA LYS A 128 15.10 -8.32 13.33
C LYS A 128 15.16 -7.58 14.67
N ASN A 129 14.33 -7.99 15.63
CA ASN A 129 14.52 -7.58 17.01
C ASN A 129 15.85 -8.19 17.49
N LYS A 130 16.82 -7.34 17.84
CA LYS A 130 18.00 -7.76 18.63
C LYS A 130 17.49 -8.15 20.02
N GLY A 131 17.09 -9.41 20.21
CA GLY A 131 16.51 -9.82 21.48
C GLY A 131 16.30 -11.32 21.70
N GLU A 132 16.64 -12.21 20.77
CA GLU A 132 16.56 -13.65 21.00
C GLU A 132 17.86 -14.31 20.55
N ALA A 133 18.88 -14.12 21.38
CA ALA A 133 19.92 -15.12 21.56
C ALA A 133 19.67 -15.74 22.94
N LYS A 134 19.18 -16.97 22.95
CA LYS A 134 19.39 -17.89 24.05
C LYS A 134 19.65 -19.27 23.48
#